data_AF-A0A2V9HWN3-F1
#
_entry.id   AF-A0A2V9HWN3-F1
#
_cell.length_a   1.000
_cell.length_b   1.000
_cell.length_c   1.000
_cell.angle_alpha   90.00
_cell.angle_beta   90.00
_cell.angle_gamma   90.00
#
_symmetry.space_group_name_H-M   'P 1'
#
loop_
_entity.id
_entity.type
_entity.pdbx_description
1 polymer ?
#
loop_
_entity_poly.entity_id
_entity_poly.type
_entity_poly.pdbx_seq_one_letter_code
_entity_poly.pdbx_strand_id
1 'polypeptide(L)'
;MSDIIKAGTILIKEGTLLPEAVRFESECTVPGWRLVKDLDRCGLDREIREAGWNFFWLAGEIRATVFGIDEEKMVRRTIEEILARLKSEKFNSLEITRVASEASKRFLGVRYVTVSAKSRHIQGPARSAAA
;
A
#
# COMPACT_ATOMS: atom_id res chain seq x y z
N MET A 1 -13.11 -5.74 -13.28
CA MET A 1 -11.72 -5.92 -13.73
C MET A 1 -10.86 -5.65 -12.51
N SER A 2 -10.16 -6.66 -11.99
CA SER A 2 -9.24 -6.46 -10.87
C SER A 2 -8.12 -5.54 -11.33
N ASP A 3 -7.95 -4.38 -10.71
CA ASP A 3 -6.80 -3.53 -11.01
C ASP A 3 -5.55 -4.25 -10.54
N ILE A 4 -4.66 -4.53 -11.49
CA ILE A 4 -3.41 -5.23 -11.23
C ILE A 4 -2.57 -4.34 -10.30
N ILE A 5 -2.29 -4.84 -9.09
CA ILE A 5 -1.43 -4.18 -8.13
C ILE A 5 -0.03 -4.02 -8.74
N LYS A 6 0.45 -2.77 -8.80
CA LYS A 6 1.70 -2.40 -9.46
C LYS A 6 2.54 -1.47 -8.59
N ALA A 7 3.74 -1.14 -9.04
CA ALA A 7 4.53 -0.11 -8.38
C ALA A 7 3.77 1.23 -8.37
N GLY A 8 3.80 1.92 -7.24
CA GLY A 8 3.04 3.14 -6.99
C GLY A 8 1.62 2.91 -6.47
N THR A 9 1.13 1.66 -6.41
CA THR A 9 -0.15 1.36 -5.75
C THR A 9 -0.07 1.69 -4.26
N ILE A 10 -1.08 2.39 -3.76
CA ILE A 10 -1.19 2.76 -2.35
C ILE A 10 -2.35 2.00 -1.70
N LEU A 11 -2.08 1.43 -0.54
CA LEU A 11 -3.08 0.88 0.35
C LEU A 11 -3.24 1.81 1.55
N ILE A 12 -4.47 1.97 2.02
CA ILE A 12 -4.81 2.72 3.24
C ILE A 12 -5.54 1.77 4.16
N LYS A 13 -5.15 1.75 5.44
CA LYS A 13 -5.81 0.95 6.46
C LYS A 13 -7.26 1.42 6.62
N GLU A 14 -8.19 0.49 6.70
CA GLU A 14 -9.60 0.81 6.97
C GLU A 14 -9.73 1.58 8.30
N GLY A 15 -10.63 2.56 8.33
CA GLY A 15 -10.81 3.44 9.49
C GLY A 15 -9.74 4.53 9.66
N THR A 16 -8.74 4.61 8.76
CA THR A 16 -7.80 5.75 8.76
C THR A 16 -8.56 7.05 8.50
N LEU A 17 -8.44 8.00 9.41
CA LEU A 17 -8.98 9.34 9.22
C LEU A 17 -8.28 10.00 8.03
N LEU A 18 -9.06 10.64 7.18
CA LEU A 18 -8.60 11.39 6.02
C LEU A 18 -9.23 12.78 6.02
N PRO A 19 -8.62 13.76 5.35
CA PRO A 19 -9.28 15.03 5.10
C PRO A 19 -10.56 14.84 4.28
N GLU A 20 -11.62 15.60 4.60
CA GLU A 20 -12.91 15.51 3.90
C GLU A 20 -12.83 15.81 2.39
N ALA A 21 -11.87 16.65 2.01
CA ALA A 21 -11.58 16.98 0.62
C ALA A 21 -10.96 15.80 -0.16
N VAL A 22 -10.28 14.87 0.52
CA VAL A 22 -9.62 13.74 -0.14
C VAL A 22 -10.66 12.65 -0.40
N ARG A 23 -11.07 12.55 -1.66
CA ARG A 23 -11.97 11.50 -2.16
C ARG A 23 -11.27 10.69 -3.23
N PHE A 24 -11.41 9.38 -3.15
CA PHE A 24 -10.87 8.45 -4.13
C PHE A 24 -11.72 7.19 -4.16
N GLU A 25 -11.77 6.55 -5.32
CA GLU A 25 -12.27 5.20 -5.49
C GLU A 25 -11.33 4.20 -4.81
N SER A 26 -11.93 3.21 -4.14
CA SER A 26 -11.15 2.18 -3.47
C SER A 26 -11.78 0.80 -3.51
N GLU A 27 -10.93 -0.22 -3.40
CA GLU A 27 -11.35 -1.63 -3.33
C GLU A 27 -10.72 -2.33 -2.14
N CYS A 28 -11.51 -3.13 -1.43
CA CYS A 28 -11.06 -3.96 -0.32
C CYS A 28 -10.48 -5.28 -0.83
N THR A 29 -9.29 -5.23 -1.42
CA THR A 29 -8.62 -6.41 -1.97
C THR A 29 -7.91 -7.23 -0.88
N VAL A 30 -7.55 -6.61 0.24
CA VAL A 30 -6.83 -7.20 1.36
C VAL A 30 -7.57 -6.90 2.67
N PRO A 31 -7.80 -7.87 3.58
CA PRO A 31 -8.60 -7.63 4.79
C PRO A 31 -8.07 -6.48 5.66
N GLY A 32 -8.92 -5.48 5.96
CA GLY A 32 -8.56 -4.32 6.76
C GLY A 32 -7.79 -3.22 6.00
N TRP A 33 -7.65 -3.37 4.68
CA TRP A 33 -6.93 -2.43 3.82
C TRP A 33 -7.70 -2.19 2.52
N ARG A 34 -7.79 -0.92 2.15
CA ARG A 34 -8.39 -0.49 0.88
C ARG A 34 -7.32 0.02 -0.07
N LEU A 35 -7.37 -0.45 -1.31
CA LEU A 35 -6.49 -0.05 -2.40
C LEU A 35 -7.05 1.21 -3.07
N VAL A 36 -6.21 2.21 -3.32
CA VAL A 36 -6.58 3.45 -4.02
C VAL A 36 -6.51 3.22 -5.54
N LYS A 37 -7.58 3.56 -6.28
CA LYS A 37 -7.71 3.24 -7.72
C LYS A 37 -7.50 4.39 -8.68
N ASP A 38 -8.13 5.52 -8.39
CA ASP A 38 -8.27 6.68 -9.26
C ASP A 38 -7.23 7.79 -8.99
N LEU A 39 -6.47 7.67 -7.90
CA LEU A 39 -5.34 8.54 -7.60
C LEU A 39 -4.03 7.77 -7.62
N ASP A 40 -3.07 8.29 -8.39
CA ASP A 40 -1.69 7.82 -8.31
C ASP A 40 -0.99 8.36 -7.04
N ARG A 41 0.25 7.92 -6.83
CA ARG A 41 1.06 8.33 -5.68
C ARG A 41 1.17 9.85 -5.55
N CYS A 42 1.36 10.57 -6.66
CA CYS A 42 1.56 12.01 -6.65
C CYS A 42 0.25 12.75 -6.40
N GLY A 43 -0.84 12.31 -7.03
CA GLY A 43 -2.18 12.84 -6.84
C GLY A 43 -2.63 12.72 -5.40
N LEU A 44 -2.56 11.52 -4.82
CA LEU A 44 -2.95 11.31 -3.42
C LEU A 44 -2.09 12.14 -2.45
N ASP A 45 -0.77 12.23 -2.69
CA ASP A 45 0.13 13.03 -1.87
C ASP A 45 -0.20 14.52 -1.94
N ARG A 46 -0.55 15.03 -3.12
CA ARG A 46 -0.99 16.41 -3.32
C ARG A 46 -2.30 16.70 -2.57
N GLU A 47 -3.34 15.90 -2.77
CA GLU A 47 -4.66 16.13 -2.15
C GLU A 47 -4.55 16.12 -0.61
N ILE A 48 -3.76 15.21 -0.03
CA ILE A 48 -3.54 15.15 1.43
C ILE A 48 -2.80 16.41 1.91
N ARG A 49 -1.75 16.84 1.21
CA ARG A 49 -0.95 18.01 1.61
C ARG A 49 -1.70 19.33 1.43
N GLU A 50 -2.47 19.48 0.37
CA GLU A 50 -3.30 20.68 0.12
C GLU A 50 -4.39 20.83 1.19
N ALA A 51 -4.86 19.73 1.76
CA ALA A 51 -5.76 19.75 2.92
C ALA A 51 -5.05 20.03 4.27
N GLY A 52 -3.75 20.30 4.28
CA GLY A 52 -2.96 20.59 5.48
C GLY A 52 -2.56 19.38 6.31
N TRP A 53 -2.64 18.17 5.73
CA TRP A 53 -2.24 16.92 6.39
C TRP A 53 -0.86 16.47 5.90
N ASN A 54 -0.21 15.61 6.67
CA ASN A 54 1.08 15.04 6.30
C ASN A 54 0.90 13.62 5.76
N PHE A 55 1.61 13.31 4.67
CA PHE A 55 1.73 11.96 4.13
C PHE A 55 3.19 11.61 3.85
N PHE A 56 3.80 10.83 4.73
CA PHE A 56 5.24 10.59 4.70
C PHE A 56 5.58 9.10 4.75
N TRP A 57 6.79 8.75 4.31
CA TRP A 57 7.33 7.39 4.46
C TRP A 57 7.87 7.18 5.87
N LEU A 58 7.66 5.99 6.40
CA LEU A 58 8.42 5.48 7.52
C LEU A 58 9.70 4.81 7.00
N ALA A 59 10.73 4.76 7.82
CA ALA A 59 12.02 4.20 7.43
C ALA A 59 11.90 2.68 7.22
N GLY A 60 12.63 2.17 6.23
CA GLY A 60 12.68 0.74 5.90
C GLY A 60 11.80 0.37 4.70
N GLU A 61 12.38 -0.41 3.79
CA GLU A 61 11.61 -1.14 2.78
C GLU A 61 11.46 -2.59 3.24
N ILE A 62 10.25 -3.12 3.16
CA ILE A 62 9.98 -4.53 3.44
C ILE A 62 9.71 -5.26 2.13
N ARG A 63 10.15 -6.51 2.09
CA ARG A 63 9.95 -7.42 0.96
C ARG A 63 9.43 -8.76 1.43
N ALA A 64 8.53 -9.34 0.65
CA ALA A 64 8.14 -10.74 0.77
C ALA A 64 8.18 -11.42 -0.59
N THR A 65 8.31 -12.75 -0.58
CA THR A 65 8.34 -13.59 -1.78
C THR A 65 7.46 -14.80 -1.54
N VAL A 66 6.52 -15.04 -2.45
CA VAL A 66 5.57 -16.17 -2.40
C VAL A 66 5.67 -16.99 -3.69
N PHE A 67 5.50 -18.31 -3.57
CA PHE A 67 5.49 -19.26 -4.68
C PHE A 67 4.05 -19.70 -5.04
N GLY A 68 3.80 -20.06 -6.30
CA GLY A 68 2.47 -20.46 -6.74
C GLY A 68 2.30 -20.56 -8.26
N ILE A 69 1.04 -20.49 -8.71
CA ILE A 69 0.64 -20.67 -10.12
C ILE A 69 -0.09 -19.43 -10.64
N ASP A 70 -1.02 -18.93 -9.84
CA ASP A 70 -1.90 -17.78 -10.11
C ASP A 70 -1.25 -16.50 -9.59
N GLU A 71 -0.89 -15.61 -10.51
CA GLU A 71 -0.11 -14.41 -10.24
C GLU A 71 -0.86 -13.41 -9.36
N GLU A 72 -2.13 -13.17 -9.63
CA GLU A 72 -2.97 -12.25 -8.86
C GLU A 72 -3.11 -12.72 -7.40
N LYS A 73 -3.36 -14.02 -7.20
CA LYS A 73 -3.40 -14.62 -5.85
C LYS A 73 -2.04 -14.56 -5.16
N MET A 74 -0.93 -14.75 -5.89
CA MET A 74 0.41 -14.63 -5.33
C MET A 74 0.72 -13.20 -4.88
N VAL A 75 0.39 -12.19 -5.69
CA VAL A 75 0.57 -10.77 -5.34
C VAL A 75 -0.22 -10.43 -4.09
N ARG A 76 -1.50 -10.80 -4.03
CA ARG A 76 -2.35 -10.57 -2.86
C ARG A 76 -1.77 -11.22 -1.59
N ARG A 77 -1.39 -12.51 -1.66
CA ARG A 77 -0.77 -13.23 -0.52
C ARG A 77 0.54 -12.59 -0.08
N THR A 78 1.35 -12.11 -1.02
CA THR A 78 2.62 -11.45 -0.71
C THR A 78 2.39 -10.14 0.05
N ILE A 79 1.34 -9.39 -0.30
CA ILE A 79 0.95 -8.17 0.41
C ILE A 79 0.38 -8.49 1.80
N GLU A 80 -0.48 -9.50 1.91
CA GLU A 80 -0.98 -10.01 3.20
C GLU A 80 0.19 -10.39 4.13
N GLU A 81 1.22 -11.04 3.60
CA GLU A 81 2.43 -11.41 4.35
C GLU A 81 3.26 -10.18 4.77
N ILE A 82 3.45 -9.19 3.88
CA ILE A 82 4.09 -7.92 4.23
C ILE A 82 3.36 -7.24 5.39
N LEU A 83 2.04 -7.11 5.27
CA LEU A 83 1.22 -6.46 6.28
C LEU A 83 1.22 -7.23 7.60
N ALA A 84 1.25 -8.56 7.56
CA ALA A 84 1.37 -9.40 8.74
C ALA A 84 2.70 -9.18 9.49
N ARG A 85 3.81 -9.02 8.75
CA ARG A 85 5.14 -8.73 9.31
C ARG A 85 5.23 -7.32 9.91
N LEU A 86 4.52 -6.35 9.34
CA LEU A 86 4.49 -4.97 9.82
C LEU A 86 3.50 -4.73 10.98
N LYS A 87 2.76 -5.74 11.47
CA LYS A 87 1.64 -5.58 12.44
C LYS A 87 1.99 -4.78 13.71
N SER A 88 3.25 -4.73 14.13
CA SER A 88 3.71 -3.96 15.29
C SER A 88 4.02 -2.49 15.00
N GLU A 89 4.12 -2.08 13.73
CA GLU A 89 4.46 -0.72 13.34
C GLU A 89 3.24 0.21 13.36
N LYS A 90 3.44 1.46 13.79
CA LYS A 90 2.40 2.50 13.79
C LYS A 90 2.27 3.14 12.40
N PHE A 91 1.76 2.39 11.43
CA PHE A 91 1.50 2.87 10.07
C PHE A 91 0.02 2.68 9.69
N ASN A 92 -0.45 3.50 8.77
CA ASN A 92 -1.83 3.48 8.30
C ASN A 92 -1.95 3.52 6.77
N SER A 93 -0.82 3.53 6.07
CA SER A 93 -0.77 3.42 4.61
C SER A 93 0.46 2.63 4.16
N LEU A 94 0.37 1.93 3.04
CA LEU A 94 1.47 1.16 2.45
C LEU A 94 1.61 1.53 0.99
N GLU A 95 2.83 1.83 0.53
CA GLU A 95 3.13 2.06 -0.88
C GLU A 95 3.87 0.84 -1.44
N ILE A 96 3.34 0.25 -2.50
CA ILE A 96 4.02 -0.80 -3.25
C ILE A 96 5.12 -0.15 -4.10
N THR A 97 6.38 -0.40 -3.79
CA THR A 97 7.51 0.19 -4.53
C THR A 97 7.94 -0.66 -5.72
N ARG A 98 7.72 -1.98 -5.64
CA ARG A 98 8.05 -2.91 -6.72
C ARG A 98 7.20 -4.16 -6.67
N VAL A 99 6.71 -4.59 -7.84
CA VAL A 99 6.17 -5.93 -8.05
C VAL A 99 7.11 -6.62 -9.04
N ALA A 100 7.96 -7.51 -8.52
CA ALA A 100 8.82 -8.36 -9.34
C ALA A 100 8.07 -9.67 -9.58
N SER A 101 7.17 -9.61 -10.56
CA SER A 101 6.47 -10.74 -11.13
C SER A 101 6.83 -10.80 -12.61
N GLU A 102 7.74 -11.69 -12.98
CA GLU A 102 7.97 -11.99 -14.39
C GLU A 102 7.47 -13.41 -14.60
N ALA A 103 6.55 -13.61 -15.55
CA ALA A 103 5.97 -14.93 -15.84
C ALA A 103 7.01 -16.01 -16.20
N SER A 104 8.23 -15.59 -16.55
CA SER A 104 9.42 -16.41 -16.83
C SER A 104 10.23 -16.77 -15.57
N LYS A 105 10.10 -16.03 -14.46
CA LYS A 105 10.85 -16.29 -13.23
C LYS A 105 10.29 -17.51 -12.52
N ARG A 106 11.09 -18.58 -12.55
CA ARG A 106 10.82 -19.83 -11.85
C ARG A 106 12.02 -20.21 -11.00
N PHE A 107 11.75 -20.81 -9.85
CA PHE A 107 12.74 -21.47 -9.02
C PHE A 107 12.31 -22.92 -8.87
N LEU A 108 13.19 -23.85 -9.25
CA LEU A 108 12.89 -25.29 -9.27
C LEU A 108 11.58 -25.62 -10.02
N GLY A 109 11.29 -24.89 -11.10
CA GLY A 109 10.09 -25.09 -11.92
C GLY A 109 8.82 -24.39 -11.42
N VAL A 110 8.83 -23.80 -10.22
CA VAL A 110 7.67 -23.12 -9.62
C VAL A 110 7.78 -21.60 -9.81
N ARG A 111 6.69 -20.93 -10.18
CA ARG A 111 6.66 -19.45 -10.28
C ARG A 111 6.73 -18.83 -8.89
N TYR A 112 7.27 -17.62 -8.83
CA TYR A 112 7.27 -16.82 -7.61
C TYR A 112 7.05 -15.35 -7.92
N VAL A 113 6.51 -14.63 -6.94
CA VAL A 113 6.33 -13.19 -6.96
C VAL A 113 7.08 -12.60 -5.79
N THR A 114 7.83 -11.53 -6.03
CA THR A 114 8.42 -10.72 -4.96
C THR A 114 7.80 -9.34 -4.96
N VAL A 115 7.23 -8.92 -3.85
CA VAL A 115 6.70 -7.56 -3.67
C VAL A 115 7.62 -6.83 -2.69
N SER A 116 7.98 -5.60 -3.04
CA SER A 116 8.63 -4.64 -2.13
C SER A 116 7.69 -3.49 -1.85
N ALA A 117 7.67 -3.03 -0.61
CA ALA A 117 6.77 -2.00 -0.15
C ALA A 117 7.40 -1.15 0.96
N LYS A 118 6.91 0.08 1.11
CA LYS A 118 7.28 1.00 2.17
C LYS A 118 6.05 1.39 2.98
N SER A 119 6.17 1.34 4.30
CA SER A 119 5.15 1.87 5.19
C SER A 119 5.10 3.39 5.06
N ARG A 120 3.88 3.92 5.07
CA ARG A 120 3.56 5.35 5.06
C ARG A 120 2.62 5.68 6.19
N HIS A 121 2.62 6.95 6.55
CA HIS A 121 1.76 7.45 7.60
C HIS A 121 1.06 8.73 7.14
N ILE A 122 -0.26 8.72 7.26
CA ILE A 122 -1.16 9.87 7.08
C ILE A 122 -1.43 10.44 8.46
N GLN A 123 -1.10 11.71 8.68
CA GLN A 123 -1.27 12.40 9.94
C GLN A 123 -2.06 13.70 9.74
N GLY A 124 -3.09 13.90 10.56
CA GLY A 124 -3.83 15.16 10.61
C GLY A 124 -2.97 16.36 11.00
N PRO A 125 -3.45 17.58 10.75
CA PRO A 125 -2.77 18.77 11.22
C PRO A 125 -2.58 18.66 12.74
N ALA A 126 -1.42 19.12 13.22
CA ALA A 126 -1.24 19.29 14.65
C ALA A 126 -2.38 20.19 15.14
N ARG A 127 -3.14 19.75 16.15
CA ARG A 127 -4.03 20.68 16.85
C ARG A 127 -3.14 21.82 17.34
N SER A 128 -3.34 23.01 16.77
CA SER A 128 -2.80 24.22 17.38
C SER A 128 -3.33 24.22 18.81
N ALA A 129 -2.44 24.10 19.79
CA ALA A 129 -2.77 24.41 21.16
C ALA A 129 -3.02 25.93 21.17
N ALA A 130 -4.27 26.33 20.92
CA ALA A 130 -4.71 27.67 21.19
C ALA A 130 -4.65 27.86 22.72
N ALA A 131 -3.66 28.61 23.16
CA ALA A 131 -3.59 29.24 24.47
C ALA A 131 -3.84 30.74 24.29
#